data_AF-A0A7V9H4Q2-F1
#
_entry.id   AF-A0A7V9H4Q2-F1
#
_cell.length_a   1.000
_cell.length_b   1.000
_cell.length_c   1.000
_cell.angle_alpha   90.00
_cell.angle_beta   90.00
_cell.angle_gamma   90.00
#
_symmetry.space_group_name_H-M   'P 1'
#
loop_
_entity.id
_entity.type
_entity.pdbx_description
1 polymer ?
#
loop_
_entity_poly.entity_id
_entity_poly.type
_entity_poly.pdbx_seq_one_letter_code
_entity_poly.pdbx_strand_id
1 'polypeptide(L)'
;MPDRDFSVGVERYLESLPDLSHRGVEFLARGEYSLNYLVRGPDLVARLVTGTQMGLPLEEQAPYEHHALTLLAPSGVTPKPYHVDPNPGNLPYPLILEEYLPGRPLDYATDLAAAARCVAAVHALGVPEEHRLQSHPDPAPAILEESR
;
A
#
# COMPACT_ATOMS: atom_id res chain seq x y z
N MET A 1 17.47 -4.59 11.90
CA MET A 1 17.41 -5.92 11.22
C MET A 1 18.15 -5.79 9.92
N PRO A 2 18.97 -6.77 9.49
CA PRO A 2 19.71 -6.66 8.25
C PRO A 2 18.74 -6.58 7.07
N ASP A 3 19.19 -5.91 6.00
CA ASP A 3 18.57 -5.79 4.68
C ASP A 3 18.37 -7.17 4.03
N ARG A 4 17.43 -7.96 4.54
CA ARG A 4 17.00 -9.19 3.88
C ARG A 4 16.12 -8.81 2.70
N ASP A 5 16.68 -9.00 1.52
CA ASP A 5 15.93 -9.06 0.28
C ASP A 5 15.05 -10.33 0.28
N PHE A 6 13.73 -10.15 0.17
CA PHE A 6 12.75 -11.24 0.10
C PHE A 6 12.28 -11.51 -1.33
N SER A 7 12.92 -10.97 -2.37
CA SER A 7 12.50 -11.11 -3.78
C SER A 7 12.22 -12.56 -4.17
N VAL A 8 13.09 -13.51 -3.77
CA VAL A 8 12.90 -14.96 -4.04
C VAL A 8 11.67 -15.53 -3.32
N GLY A 9 11.40 -15.06 -2.09
CA GLY A 9 10.21 -15.48 -1.34
C GLY A 9 8.93 -14.91 -1.95
N VAL A 10 8.98 -13.65 -2.38
CA VAL A 10 7.87 -12.99 -3.07
C VAL A 10 7.60 -13.70 -4.39
N GLU A 11 8.62 -13.96 -5.20
CA GLU A 11 8.48 -14.69 -6.46
C GLU A 11 7.80 -16.05 -6.27
N ARG A 12 8.28 -16.88 -5.33
CA ARG A 12 7.63 -18.17 -5.00
C ARG A 12 6.19 -18.03 -4.53
N TYR A 13 5.87 -16.95 -3.82
CA TYR A 13 4.50 -16.68 -3.41
C TYR A 13 3.61 -16.36 -4.62
N LEU A 14 4.08 -15.50 -5.54
CA LEU A 14 3.33 -15.16 -6.75
C LEU A 14 3.11 -16.36 -7.66
N GLU A 15 4.09 -17.26 -7.78
CA GLU A 15 3.96 -18.54 -8.51
C GLU A 15 2.86 -19.44 -7.93
N SER A 16 2.50 -19.26 -6.66
CA SER A 16 1.42 -20.02 -6.01
C SER A 16 0.02 -19.42 -6.24
N LEU A 17 -0.06 -18.17 -6.70
CA LEU A 17 -1.34 -17.52 -6.98
C LEU A 17 -1.90 -18.01 -8.32
N PRO A 18 -3.17 -18.45 -8.37
CA PRO A 18 -3.79 -18.79 -9.64
C PRO A 18 -3.88 -17.55 -10.53
N ASP A 19 -3.71 -17.76 -11.84
CA ASP A 19 -3.92 -16.75 -12.88
C ASP A 19 -3.00 -15.50 -12.84
N LEU A 20 -1.93 -15.51 -12.04
CA LEU A 20 -0.90 -14.46 -12.03
C LEU A 20 0.37 -14.91 -12.77
N SER A 21 0.51 -14.51 -14.03
CA SER A 21 1.77 -14.68 -14.77
C SER A 21 2.67 -13.46 -14.61
N HIS A 22 3.95 -13.65 -14.30
CA HIS A 22 4.96 -12.60 -14.25
C HIS A 22 6.24 -13.00 -14.97
N ARG A 23 7.10 -12.02 -15.23
CA ARG A 23 8.42 -12.16 -15.87
C ARG A 23 9.59 -11.97 -14.91
N GLY A 24 9.31 -11.62 -13.67
CA GLY A 24 10.30 -11.50 -12.59
C GLY A 24 9.84 -10.56 -11.49
N VAL A 25 10.57 -10.59 -10.40
CA VAL A 25 10.37 -9.74 -9.22
C VAL A 25 11.70 -9.06 -8.89
N GLU A 26 11.66 -7.74 -8.65
CA GLU A 26 12.84 -6.98 -8.24
C GLU A 26 12.51 -6.08 -7.06
N PHE A 27 13.47 -5.89 -6.15
CA PHE A 27 13.32 -4.91 -5.09
C PHE A 27 13.15 -3.51 -5.66
N LEU A 28 12.07 -2.83 -5.26
CA LEU A 28 11.72 -1.50 -5.75
C LEU A 28 12.16 -0.41 -4.76
N ALA A 29 11.67 -0.51 -3.51
CA ALA A 29 11.90 0.51 -2.50
C ALA A 29 11.52 0.01 -1.11
N ARG A 30 12.05 0.70 -0.09
CA ARG A 30 11.69 0.50 1.31
C ARG A 30 11.03 1.76 1.86
N GLY A 31 9.83 1.60 2.40
CA GLY A 31 9.18 2.60 3.24
C GLY A 31 9.54 2.41 4.71
N GLU A 32 8.93 3.22 5.59
CA GLU A 32 9.11 3.10 7.04
C GLU A 32 8.62 1.74 7.57
N TYR A 33 7.45 1.31 7.09
CA TYR A 33 6.79 0.06 7.48
C TYR A 33 6.49 -0.86 6.29
N SER A 34 7.24 -0.73 5.19
CA SER A 34 7.03 -1.57 4.02
C SER A 34 8.30 -1.91 3.24
N LEU A 35 8.32 -3.11 2.66
CA LEU A 35 9.27 -3.50 1.61
C LEU A 35 8.47 -3.73 0.32
N ASN A 36 8.86 -3.04 -0.75
CA ASN A 36 8.12 -3.02 -2.00
C ASN A 36 8.96 -3.68 -3.09
N TYR A 37 8.33 -4.57 -3.85
CA TYR A 37 8.93 -5.31 -4.94
C TYR A 37 8.12 -5.06 -6.21
N LEU A 38 8.80 -4.68 -7.28
CA LEU A 38 8.18 -4.52 -8.59
C LEU A 38 8.02 -5.90 -9.23
N VAL A 39 6.78 -6.25 -9.56
CA VAL A 39 6.45 -7.44 -10.33
C VAL A 39 6.42 -7.02 -11.79
N ARG A 40 7.22 -7.68 -12.65
CA ARG A 40 7.31 -7.35 -14.08
C ARG A 40 6.40 -8.28 -14.87
N GLY A 41 5.76 -7.78 -15.93
CA GLY A 41 4.78 -8.53 -16.72
C GLY A 41 3.41 -7.88 -16.57
N PRO A 42 2.71 -8.11 -15.45
CA PRO A 42 1.70 -7.20 -14.96
C PRO A 42 2.41 -6.06 -14.22
N ASP A 43 2.09 -4.80 -14.50
CA ASP A 43 2.71 -3.66 -13.80
C ASP A 43 2.10 -3.54 -12.39
N LEU A 44 2.61 -4.34 -11.45
CA LEU A 44 2.16 -4.43 -10.06
C LEU A 44 3.31 -4.24 -9.07
N VAL A 45 2.97 -3.85 -7.85
CA VAL A 45 3.86 -3.83 -6.69
C VAL A 45 3.38 -4.88 -5.69
N ALA A 46 4.31 -5.74 -5.25
CA ALA A 46 4.15 -6.57 -4.08
C ALA A 46 4.72 -5.85 -2.86
N ARG A 47 3.84 -5.48 -1.93
CA ARG A 47 4.19 -4.75 -0.71
C ARG A 47 4.12 -5.70 0.49
N LEU A 48 5.26 -5.93 1.14
CA LEU A 48 5.32 -6.59 2.44
C LEU A 48 5.13 -5.55 3.53
N VAL A 49 4.12 -5.72 4.38
CA VAL A 49 3.80 -4.80 5.48
C VAL A 49 4.61 -5.22 6.71
N THR A 50 5.60 -4.42 7.09
CA THR A 50 6.59 -4.79 8.12
C THR A 50 6.31 -4.20 9.50
N GLY A 51 5.26 -3.39 9.64
CA GLY A 51 4.86 -2.78 10.89
C GLY A 51 3.50 -2.10 10.78
N THR A 52 3.12 -1.37 11.83
CA THR A 52 1.82 -0.72 11.95
C THR A 52 2.02 0.75 12.31
N GLN A 53 1.35 1.65 11.58
CA GLN A 53 1.27 3.08 11.94
C GLN A 53 0.12 3.35 12.90
N MET A 54 -0.97 2.56 12.80
CA MET A 54 -2.23 2.81 13.50
C MET A 54 -2.43 1.91 14.73
N GLY A 55 -1.37 1.26 15.20
CA GLY A 55 -1.42 0.35 16.36
C GLY A 55 -2.25 -0.92 16.16
N LEU A 56 -2.71 -1.20 14.94
CA LEU A 56 -3.37 -2.46 14.59
C LEU A 56 -2.40 -3.65 14.69
N PRO A 57 -2.90 -4.85 15.04
CA PRO A 57 -2.15 -6.09 14.84
C PRO A 57 -1.63 -6.16 13.39
N LEU A 58 -0.43 -6.69 13.21
CA LEU A 58 0.24 -6.65 11.90
C LEU A 58 -0.57 -7.37 10.82
N GLU A 59 -1.19 -8.50 11.19
CA GLU A 59 -2.08 -9.30 10.35
C GLU A 59 -3.35 -8.56 9.93
N GLU A 60 -3.76 -7.52 10.65
CA GLU A 60 -4.93 -6.68 10.33
C GLU A 60 -4.54 -5.43 9.51
N GLN A 61 -3.28 -4.99 9.61
CA GLN A 61 -2.78 -3.80 8.92
C GLN A 61 -2.89 -3.92 7.40
N ALA A 62 -2.45 -5.06 6.82
CA ALA A 62 -2.51 -5.23 5.36
C ALA A 62 -3.95 -5.32 4.82
N PRO A 63 -4.87 -6.10 5.42
CA PRO A 63 -6.29 -6.07 5.07
C PRO A 63 -6.93 -4.69 5.20
N TYR A 64 -6.55 -3.93 6.24
CA TYR A 64 -7.03 -2.55 6.42
C TYR A 64 -6.56 -1.64 5.28
N GLU A 65 -5.27 -1.64 4.96
CA GLU A 65 -4.70 -0.83 3.86
C GLU A 65 -5.33 -1.21 2.51
N HIS A 66 -5.48 -2.51 2.24
CA HIS A 66 -6.16 -2.98 1.04
C HIS A 66 -7.62 -2.52 0.98
N HIS A 67 -8.35 -2.57 2.09
CA HIS A 67 -9.72 -2.07 2.18
C HIS A 67 -9.78 -0.56 1.93
N ALA A 68 -8.86 0.22 2.51
CA ALA A 68 -8.76 1.65 2.27
C ALA A 68 -8.49 1.96 0.78
N LEU A 69 -7.53 1.27 0.16
CA LEU A 69 -7.25 1.41 -1.27
C LEU A 69 -8.45 1.01 -2.14
N THR A 70 -9.24 0.02 -1.72
CA THR A 70 -10.45 -0.39 -2.44
C THR A 70 -11.48 0.74 -2.45
N LEU A 71 -11.67 1.42 -1.31
CA LEU A 71 -12.55 2.59 -1.20
C LEU A 71 -12.02 3.77 -2.02
N LEU A 72 -10.70 3.92 -2.13
CA LEU A 72 -10.05 5.03 -2.84
C LEU A 72 -9.91 4.80 -4.35
N ALA A 73 -9.94 3.56 -4.84
CA ALA A 73 -9.75 3.22 -6.24
C ALA A 73 -10.63 4.03 -7.23
N PRO A 74 -11.91 4.35 -6.93
CA PRO A 74 -12.73 5.21 -7.79
C PRO A 74 -12.22 6.66 -7.94
N SER A 75 -11.34 7.14 -7.06
CA SER A 75 -10.75 8.48 -7.17
C SER A 75 -9.86 8.63 -8.42
N GLY A 76 -9.34 7.52 -8.95
CA GLY A 76 -8.43 7.49 -10.10
C GLY A 76 -7.04 8.06 -9.82
N VAL A 77 -6.71 8.41 -8.57
CA VAL A 77 -5.43 9.01 -8.17
C VAL A 77 -4.66 8.17 -7.14
N THR A 78 -5.13 6.96 -6.85
CA THR A 78 -4.48 5.99 -5.97
C THR A 78 -4.24 4.67 -6.71
N PRO A 79 -3.24 3.87 -6.30
CA PRO A 79 -3.08 2.52 -6.82
C PRO A 79 -4.36 1.70 -6.64
N LYS A 80 -4.71 0.91 -7.65
CA LYS A 80 -5.78 -0.08 -7.51
C LYS A 80 -5.28 -1.28 -6.71
N PRO A 81 -6.00 -1.74 -5.69
CA PRO A 81 -5.66 -2.99 -5.01
C PRO A 81 -6.01 -4.18 -5.91
N TYR A 82 -5.18 -5.21 -5.86
CA TYR A 82 -5.35 -6.45 -6.63
C TYR A 82 -5.57 -7.66 -5.74
N HIS A 83 -4.76 -7.81 -4.69
CA HIS A 83 -4.80 -8.95 -3.77
C HIS A 83 -4.25 -8.58 -2.39
N VAL A 84 -4.69 -9.28 -1.36
CA VAL A 84 -4.12 -9.18 -0.01
C VAL A 84 -4.06 -10.55 0.66
N ASP A 85 -2.96 -10.80 1.35
CA ASP A 85 -2.78 -11.99 2.15
C ASP A 85 -2.17 -11.62 3.52
N PRO A 86 -2.93 -11.77 4.63
CA PRO A 86 -2.45 -11.47 5.96
C PRO A 86 -1.41 -12.49 6.47
N ASN A 87 -1.33 -13.68 5.87
CA ASN A 87 -0.43 -14.75 6.29
C ASN A 87 0.04 -15.61 5.10
N PRO A 88 0.93 -15.08 4.24
CA PRO A 88 1.42 -15.76 3.04
C PRO A 88 2.24 -17.03 3.29
N GLY A 89 2.50 -17.41 4.55
CA GLY A 89 3.11 -18.68 4.95
C GLY A 89 4.63 -18.79 4.67
N ASN A 90 5.07 -18.53 3.44
CA ASN A 90 6.48 -18.55 3.04
C ASN A 90 7.22 -17.21 3.26
N LEU A 91 6.46 -16.16 3.58
CA LEU A 91 6.95 -14.81 3.82
C LEU A 91 6.73 -14.42 5.29
N PRO A 92 7.62 -13.62 5.90
CA PRO A 92 7.53 -13.25 7.31
C PRO A 92 6.54 -12.10 7.61
N TYR A 93 5.92 -11.53 6.56
CA TYR A 93 5.08 -10.34 6.64
C TYR A 93 3.83 -10.52 5.78
N PRO A 94 2.71 -9.89 6.16
CA PRO A 94 1.55 -9.75 5.28
C PRO A 94 1.91 -9.11 3.94
N LEU A 95 1.18 -9.48 2.89
CA LEU A 95 1.43 -9.04 1.52
C LEU A 95 0.21 -8.35 0.92
N ILE A 96 0.44 -7.25 0.20
CA ILE A 96 -0.53 -6.58 -0.66
C ILE A 96 0.01 -6.60 -2.09
N LEU A 97 -0.82 -6.94 -3.07
CA LEU A 97 -0.57 -6.65 -4.48
C LEU A 97 -1.43 -5.47 -4.91
N GLU A 98 -0.80 -4.48 -5.55
CA GLU A 98 -1.46 -3.26 -6.04
C GLU A 98 -0.84 -2.79 -7.35
N GLU A 99 -1.53 -1.89 -8.05
CA GLU A 99 -1.09 -1.29 -9.31
C GLU A 99 0.26 -0.55 -9.15
N TYR A 100 1.21 -0.83 -10.05
CA TYR A 100 2.43 -0.02 -10.14
C TYR A 100 2.15 1.28 -10.89
N LEU A 101 2.38 2.41 -10.23
CA LEU A 101 2.29 3.73 -10.83
C LEU A 101 3.70 4.25 -11.15
N PRO A 102 4.08 4.39 -12.44
CA PRO A 102 5.36 4.98 -12.79
C PRO A 102 5.33 6.48 -12.44
N GLY A 103 6.39 6.96 -11.80
CA GLY A 103 6.46 8.35 -11.36
C GLY A 103 7.80 8.73 -10.75
N ARG A 104 7.84 9.94 -10.17
CA ARG A 104 8.96 10.47 -9.41
C ARG A 104 8.47 11.00 -8.05
N PRO A 105 9.36 11.18 -7.07
CA PRO A 105 9.01 11.89 -5.84
C PRO A 105 8.42 13.27 -6.13
N LEU A 106 7.51 13.70 -5.25
CA LEU A 106 6.86 15.02 -5.30
C LEU A 106 7.91 16.14 -5.17
N ASP A 107 7.87 17.10 -6.08
CA ASP A 107 8.63 18.33 -6.01
C ASP A 107 7.70 19.48 -5.58
N TYR A 108 7.89 19.95 -4.36
CA TYR A 108 7.09 21.04 -3.77
C TYR A 108 7.18 22.36 -4.54
N ALA A 109 8.21 22.58 -5.35
CA ALA A 109 8.31 23.81 -6.14
C ALA A 109 7.39 23.78 -7.38
N THR A 110 7.07 22.59 -7.90
CA THR A 110 6.43 22.45 -9.21
C THR A 110 5.10 21.67 -9.17
N ASP A 111 4.90 20.82 -8.17
CA ASP A 111 3.81 19.83 -8.18
C ASP A 111 2.64 20.15 -7.24
N LEU A 112 2.66 21.25 -6.49
CA LEU A 112 1.61 21.55 -5.49
C LEU A 112 0.20 21.55 -6.10
N ALA A 113 0.04 22.09 -7.30
CA ALA A 113 -1.25 22.08 -7.98
C ALA A 113 -1.72 20.66 -8.34
N ALA A 114 -0.80 19.75 -8.66
CA ALA A 114 -1.12 18.34 -8.91
C ALA A 114 -1.47 17.61 -7.60
N ALA A 115 -0.67 17.80 -6.54
CA ALA A 115 -0.94 17.24 -5.22
C ALA A 115 -2.31 17.67 -4.68
N ALA A 116 -2.66 18.96 -4.82
CA ALA A 116 -3.96 19.47 -4.42
C ALA A 116 -5.12 18.81 -5.17
N ARG A 117 -4.95 18.51 -6.47
CA ARG A 117 -5.97 17.77 -7.24
C ARG A 117 -6.12 16.34 -6.76
N CYS A 118 -5.03 15.65 -6.40
CA CYS A 118 -5.11 14.28 -5.85
C CYS A 118 -5.91 14.27 -4.54
N VAL A 119 -5.58 15.18 -3.61
CA VAL A 119 -6.29 15.29 -2.32
C VAL A 119 -7.77 15.64 -2.54
N ALA A 120 -8.06 16.58 -3.45
CA ALA A 120 -9.44 16.93 -3.78
C ALA A 120 -10.24 15.76 -4.38
N ALA A 121 -9.64 14.95 -5.26
CA ALA A 121 -10.28 13.78 -5.84
C ALA A 121 -10.60 12.71 -4.79
N VAL A 122 -9.69 12.49 -3.83
CA VAL A 122 -9.93 11.60 -2.68
C VAL A 122 -11.07 12.13 -1.81
N HIS A 123 -11.05 13.41 -1.45
CA HIS A 123 -12.11 13.99 -0.60
C HIS A 123 -13.48 14.01 -1.28
N ALA A 124 -13.53 14.13 -2.61
CA ALA A 124 -14.77 14.14 -3.36
C ALA A 124 -15.54 12.81 -3.33
N LEU A 125 -14.88 11.69 -2.99
CA LEU A 125 -15.56 10.40 -2.81
C LEU A 125 -16.49 10.38 -1.59
N GLY A 126 -16.19 11.19 -0.57
CA GLY A 126 -16.81 11.06 0.74
C GLY A 126 -16.43 9.75 1.45
N VAL A 127 -17.03 9.53 2.61
CA VAL A 127 -16.86 8.28 3.38
C VAL A 127 -18.18 7.50 3.30
N PRO A 128 -18.20 6.28 2.72
CA PRO A 128 -19.41 5.46 2.67
C PRO A 128 -19.91 5.11 4.07
N GLU A 129 -21.23 4.94 4.27
CA GLU A 129 -21.81 4.62 5.60
C GLU A 129 -21.23 3.33 6.19
N GLU A 130 -21.12 2.29 5.37
CA GLU A 130 -20.50 1.01 5.76
C GLU A 130 -19.01 1.02 5.38
N HIS A 131 -18.17 1.49 6.30
CA HIS A 131 -16.73 1.44 6.18
C HIS A 131 -16.06 0.74 7.37
N ARG A 132 -14.85 0.22 7.16
CA ARG A 132 -13.99 -0.35 8.21
C ARG A 132 -12.78 0.53 8.53
N LEU A 133 -12.77 1.76 8.01
CA LEU A 133 -11.76 2.76 8.35
C LEU A 133 -11.84 3.14 9.84
N GLN A 134 -10.70 3.34 10.48
CA GLN A 134 -10.65 3.87 11.84
C GLN A 134 -11.14 5.32 11.85
N SER A 135 -11.97 5.66 12.84
CA SER A 135 -12.46 7.02 13.05
C SER A 135 -11.91 7.55 14.36
N HIS A 136 -11.08 8.59 14.29
CA HIS A 136 -10.62 9.30 15.48
C HIS A 136 -11.65 10.38 15.87
N PRO A 137 -12.05 10.48 17.16
CA PRO A 137 -13.05 11.47 17.59
C PRO A 137 -12.56 12.91 17.46
N ASP A 138 -11.24 13.12 17.51
CA ASP A 138 -10.61 14.45 17.35
C ASP A 138 -9.34 14.36 16.49
N PRO A 139 -9.46 14.25 15.16
CA PRO A 139 -8.34 13.87 14.29
C PRO A 139 -7.29 14.97 14.13
N ALA A 140 -7.67 16.25 14.21
CA ALA A 140 -6.74 17.35 13.96
C ALA A 140 -5.68 17.51 15.06
N PRO A 141 -6.03 17.49 16.37
CA PRO A 141 -5.04 17.48 17.44
C PRO A 141 -4.17 16.23 17.46
N ALA A 142 -4.73 15.06 17.16
CA ALA A 142 -3.98 13.80 17.11
C ALA A 142 -2.86 13.86 16.07
N ILE A 143 -3.17 14.30 14.84
CA ILE A 143 -2.16 14.48 13.78
C ILE A 143 -1.07 15.48 14.19
N LEU A 144 -1.45 16.56 14.87
CA LEU A 144 -0.48 17.55 15.36
C LEU A 144 0.46 16.96 16.42
N GLU A 145 -0.04 16.08 17.30
CA GLU A 145 0.76 15.43 18.33
C GLU A 145 1.72 14.39 17.73
N GLU A 146 1.28 13.62 16.74
CA GLU A 146 2.13 12.67 15.99
C GLU A 146 3.21 13.35 15.14
N SER A 147 2.98 14.60 14.71
CA SER A 147 3.90 15.36 13.86
C SER A 147 4.95 16.18 14.64
N ARG A 148 4.99 16.08 15.97
CA ARG A 148 5.94 16.78 16.85
C ARG A 148 7.19 15.95 17.13
#